data_AF-A0A1Y3W2K8-F1
#
_entry.id   AF-A0A1Y3W2K8-F1
#
_cell.length_a   1.000
_cell.length_b   1.000
_cell.length_c   1.000
_cell.angle_alpha   90.00
_cell.angle_beta   90.00
_cell.angle_gamma   90.00
#
_symmetry.space_group_name_H-M   'P 1'
#
loop_
_entity.id
_entity.type
_entity.pdbx_description
1 polymer ?
#
loop_
_entity_poly.entity_id
_entity_poly.type
_entity_poly.pdbx_seq_one_letter_code
_entity_poly.pdbx_strand_id
1 'polypeptide(L)'
;MKKSLFNDLYDRLRLVNFRSYSPDKLSGFLHGYLTVYRMVRIYPWLEADFGVPYDIHERAKEIARWYEVLVQKKDLPADPRAGYAADLMDVYQLYSDLNFLEKGVDAAYDILTPWGSDKLVLPCRTPNVCRLLCNCYYLTGDAECGKLAGKLVMEALGYMRGGDCDDLLAWWDAICLYEDVVGTMELSMEEREYLGEERTRLSVRVKQLENKKIEYFQQLEDRNDTCCLPEVFDILARRAFDTCYRFYEKEL
;
A
#
# COMPACT_ATOMS: atom_id res chain seq x y z
N MET A 1 -6.86 -28.47 8.67
CA MET A 1 -7.60 -27.19 8.50
C MET A 1 -8.16 -27.14 7.09
N LYS A 2 -9.41 -26.71 6.87
CA LYS A 2 -9.85 -26.33 5.51
C LYS A 2 -8.91 -25.23 5.02
N LYS A 3 -8.37 -25.34 3.80
CA LYS A 3 -7.63 -24.23 3.20
C LYS A 3 -8.56 -23.01 3.15
N SER A 4 -8.06 -21.88 3.64
CA SER A 4 -8.78 -20.61 3.56
C SER A 4 -8.80 -20.13 2.11
N LEU A 5 -9.74 -19.25 1.76
CA LEU A 5 -9.76 -18.57 0.45
C LEU A 5 -8.39 -17.96 0.12
N PHE A 6 -7.71 -17.43 1.14
CA PHE A 6 -6.38 -16.84 1.01
C PHE A 6 -5.33 -17.85 0.59
N ASN A 7 -5.28 -19.03 1.22
CA ASN A 7 -4.30 -20.06 0.86
C ASN A 7 -4.52 -20.57 -0.57
N ASP A 8 -5.79 -20.79 -0.95
CA ASP A 8 -6.14 -21.21 -2.31
C ASP A 8 -5.77 -20.15 -3.35
N LEU A 9 -5.94 -18.86 -2.99
CA LEU A 9 -5.54 -17.74 -3.84
C LEU A 9 -4.02 -17.68 -3.99
N TYR A 10 -3.31 -17.70 -2.86
CA TYR A 10 -1.86 -17.56 -2.81
C TYR A 10 -1.14 -18.65 -3.61
N ASP A 11 -1.60 -19.90 -3.52
CA ASP A 11 -1.07 -21.02 -4.33
C ASP A 11 -1.16 -20.72 -5.84
N ARG A 12 -2.22 -20.07 -6.30
CA ARG A 12 -2.39 -19.69 -7.72
C ARG A 12 -1.49 -18.51 -8.11
N LEU A 13 -1.31 -17.55 -7.20
CA LEU A 13 -0.50 -16.35 -7.45
C LEU A 13 0.97 -16.67 -7.74
N ARG A 14 1.47 -17.81 -7.26
CA ARG A 14 2.82 -18.31 -7.59
C ARG A 14 3.05 -18.52 -9.09
N LEU A 15 1.97 -18.72 -9.86
CA LEU A 15 2.02 -18.95 -11.31
C LEU A 15 1.59 -17.73 -12.14
N VAL A 16 1.18 -16.64 -11.49
CA VAL A 16 0.68 -15.45 -12.19
C VAL A 16 1.81 -14.74 -12.92
N ASN A 17 1.58 -14.43 -14.18
CA ASN A 17 2.45 -13.54 -14.94
C ASN A 17 1.99 -12.09 -14.74
N PHE A 18 2.69 -11.31 -13.91
CA PHE A 18 2.30 -9.92 -13.65
C PHE A 18 2.23 -9.06 -14.93
N ARG A 19 2.96 -9.43 -15.99
CA ARG A 19 2.94 -8.70 -17.28
C ARG A 19 1.60 -8.76 -18.01
N SER A 20 0.68 -9.65 -17.61
CA SER A 20 -0.68 -9.67 -18.16
C SER A 20 -1.60 -8.62 -17.54
N TYR A 21 -1.19 -7.94 -16.46
CA TYR A 21 -1.97 -6.92 -15.79
C TYR A 21 -1.49 -5.52 -16.18
N SER A 22 -2.43 -4.56 -16.14
CA SER A 22 -2.07 -3.15 -16.28
C SER A 22 -1.24 -2.69 -15.06
N PRO A 23 -0.23 -1.82 -15.25
CA PRO A 23 0.66 -1.43 -14.15
C PRO A 23 -0.04 -0.80 -12.94
N ASP A 24 -1.14 -0.08 -13.13
CA ASP A 24 -1.93 0.51 -12.04
C ASP A 24 -2.52 -0.53 -11.08
N LYS A 25 -2.64 -1.78 -11.53
CA LYS A 25 -3.19 -2.89 -10.73
C LYS A 25 -2.13 -3.65 -9.95
N LEU A 26 -0.85 -3.48 -10.26
CA LEU A 26 0.22 -4.28 -9.66
C LEU A 26 0.53 -3.90 -8.21
N SER A 27 0.14 -2.69 -7.78
CA SER A 27 0.36 -2.21 -6.41
C SER A 27 -0.31 -3.17 -5.40
N GLY A 28 -1.53 -3.63 -5.67
CA GLY A 28 -2.21 -4.62 -4.82
C GLY A 28 -1.46 -5.96 -4.72
N PHE A 29 -0.84 -6.43 -5.82
CA PHE A 29 0.03 -7.61 -5.74
C PHE A 29 1.25 -7.35 -4.87
N LEU A 30 1.94 -6.23 -5.11
CA LEU A 30 3.13 -5.85 -4.37
C LEU A 30 2.84 -5.80 -2.86
N HIS A 31 1.81 -5.08 -2.42
CA HIS A 31 1.45 -4.97 -1.01
C HIS A 31 1.01 -6.30 -0.39
N GLY A 32 0.28 -7.13 -1.14
CA GLY A 32 -0.06 -8.48 -0.69
C GLY A 32 1.19 -9.35 -0.46
N TYR A 33 2.17 -9.33 -1.37
CA TYR A 33 3.43 -10.07 -1.20
C TYR A 33 4.29 -9.51 -0.06
N LEU A 34 4.38 -8.19 0.07
CA LEU A 34 5.08 -7.54 1.18
C LEU A 34 4.45 -7.92 2.54
N THR A 35 3.12 -8.03 2.60
CA THR A 35 2.38 -8.48 3.79
C THR A 35 2.66 -9.94 4.12
N VAL A 36 2.63 -10.83 3.11
CA VAL A 36 2.98 -12.25 3.30
C VAL A 36 4.43 -12.39 3.75
N TYR A 37 5.34 -11.65 3.14
CA TYR A 37 6.75 -11.65 3.53
C TYR A 37 6.91 -11.26 5.01
N ARG A 38 6.27 -10.16 5.44
CA ARG A 38 6.28 -9.72 6.84
C ARG A 38 5.72 -10.79 7.77
N MET A 39 4.62 -11.44 7.37
CA MET A 39 4.00 -12.51 8.14
C MET A 39 4.96 -13.68 8.36
N VAL A 40 5.59 -14.18 7.29
CA VAL A 40 6.54 -15.31 7.37
C VAL A 40 7.82 -14.92 8.13
N ARG A 41 8.29 -13.69 7.98
CA ARG A 41 9.44 -13.16 8.74
C ARG A 41 9.19 -13.14 10.25
N ILE A 42 7.98 -12.78 10.67
CA ILE A 42 7.60 -12.74 12.09
C ILE A 42 7.26 -14.14 12.62
N TYR A 43 6.67 -14.99 11.78
CA TYR A 43 6.24 -16.35 12.11
C TYR A 43 6.88 -17.39 11.17
N PRO A 44 8.15 -17.78 11.39
CA PRO A 44 8.92 -18.60 10.43
C PRO A 44 8.33 -19.98 10.13
N TRP A 45 7.53 -20.56 11.03
CA TRP A 45 6.85 -21.84 10.77
C TRP A 45 5.83 -21.77 9.63
N LEU A 46 5.38 -20.57 9.25
CA LEU A 46 4.49 -20.34 8.11
C LEU A 46 5.20 -20.52 6.75
N GLU A 47 6.53 -20.71 6.72
CA GLU A 47 7.26 -21.07 5.49
C GLU A 47 6.69 -22.34 4.84
N ALA A 48 6.18 -23.28 5.63
CA ALA A 48 5.57 -24.51 5.12
C ALA A 48 4.33 -24.24 4.26
N ASP A 49 3.59 -23.16 4.54
CA ASP A 49 2.37 -22.78 3.82
C ASP A 49 2.66 -21.76 2.71
N PHE A 50 3.51 -20.76 2.98
CA PHE A 50 3.69 -19.61 2.09
C PHE A 50 5.01 -19.58 1.32
N GLY A 51 5.93 -20.48 1.63
CA GLY A 51 7.29 -20.52 1.07
C GLY A 51 8.28 -19.67 1.86
N VAL A 52 9.56 -19.75 1.46
CA VAL A 52 10.65 -19.04 2.15
C VAL A 52 10.59 -17.54 1.87
N PRO A 53 11.02 -16.66 2.81
CA PRO A 53 11.00 -15.21 2.63
C PRO A 53 11.65 -14.71 1.34
N TYR A 54 12.71 -15.38 0.88
CA TYR A 54 13.41 -15.04 -0.36
C TYR A 54 12.49 -15.13 -1.59
N ASP A 55 11.78 -16.24 -1.75
CA ASP A 55 10.92 -16.48 -2.92
C ASP A 55 9.72 -15.50 -2.93
N ILE A 56 9.13 -15.26 -1.76
CA ILE A 56 8.03 -14.30 -1.57
C ILE A 56 8.49 -12.90 -2.01
N HIS A 57 9.69 -12.52 -1.59
CA HIS A 57 10.27 -11.23 -1.90
C HIS A 57 10.61 -11.06 -3.39
N GLU A 58 11.16 -12.09 -4.05
CA GLU A 58 11.44 -12.00 -5.49
C GLU A 58 10.17 -11.71 -6.31
N ARG A 59 8.99 -12.17 -5.87
CA ARG A 59 7.70 -11.80 -6.50
C ARG A 59 7.41 -10.30 -6.39
N ALA A 60 7.66 -9.67 -5.23
CA ALA A 60 7.52 -8.22 -5.09
C ALA A 60 8.56 -7.47 -5.94
N LYS A 61 9.80 -7.97 -6.02
CA LYS A 61 10.86 -7.38 -6.85
C LYS A 61 10.57 -7.45 -8.34
N GLU A 62 9.90 -8.49 -8.83
CA GLU A 62 9.47 -8.54 -10.23
C GLU A 62 8.58 -7.35 -10.60
N ILE A 63 7.68 -6.95 -9.71
CA ILE A 63 6.82 -5.77 -9.88
C ILE A 63 7.66 -4.49 -9.76
N ALA A 64 8.49 -4.39 -8.72
CA ALA A 64 9.35 -3.24 -8.49
C ALA A 64 10.27 -2.92 -9.67
N ARG A 65 10.91 -3.95 -10.27
CA ARG A 65 11.74 -3.81 -11.48
C ARG A 65 10.96 -3.20 -12.66
N TRP A 66 9.66 -3.44 -12.75
CA TRP A 66 8.83 -2.82 -13.78
C TRP A 66 8.54 -1.35 -13.45
N TYR A 67 8.23 -1.05 -12.18
CA TYR A 67 8.04 0.31 -11.70
C TYR A 67 9.27 1.19 -11.83
N GLU A 68 10.49 0.65 -11.65
CA GLU A 68 11.73 1.39 -11.92
C GLU A 68 11.77 1.97 -13.34
N VAL A 69 11.24 1.24 -14.33
CA VAL A 69 11.18 1.70 -15.72
C VAL A 69 10.05 2.71 -15.92
N LEU A 70 8.88 2.46 -15.33
CA LEU A 70 7.70 3.31 -15.51
C LEU A 70 7.82 4.65 -14.80
N VAL A 71 8.43 4.70 -13.61
CA VAL A 71 8.54 5.93 -12.82
C VAL A 71 9.39 7.01 -13.52
N GLN A 72 10.32 6.58 -14.40
CA GLN A 72 11.20 7.45 -15.18
C GLN A 72 10.53 8.01 -16.45
N LYS A 73 9.36 7.49 -16.84
CA LYS A 73 8.62 7.95 -18.03
C LYS A 73 7.90 9.26 -17.76
N LYS A 74 8.54 10.38 -18.14
CA LYS A 74 8.01 11.75 -17.91
C LYS A 74 6.72 12.07 -18.67
N ASP A 75 6.37 11.25 -19.67
CA ASP A 75 5.11 11.31 -20.41
C ASP A 75 3.93 10.70 -19.63
N LEU A 76 4.18 9.90 -18.59
CA LEU A 76 3.12 9.40 -17.72
C LEU A 76 2.62 10.50 -16.76
N PRO A 77 1.33 10.49 -16.40
CA PRO A 77 0.79 11.43 -15.41
C PRO A 77 1.48 11.32 -14.05
N ALA A 78 1.49 12.42 -13.29
CA ALA A 78 2.17 12.48 -12.00
C ALA A 78 1.60 11.49 -10.97
N ASP A 79 0.29 11.24 -10.97
CA ASP A 79 -0.36 10.38 -9.98
C ASP A 79 0.09 8.90 -10.05
N PRO A 80 0.03 8.19 -11.20
CA PRO A 80 0.60 6.85 -11.32
C PRO A 80 2.09 6.80 -11.00
N ARG A 81 2.87 7.80 -11.44
CA ARG A 81 4.30 7.88 -11.13
C ARG A 81 4.55 8.01 -9.63
N ALA A 82 3.72 8.77 -8.91
CA ALA A 82 3.79 8.87 -7.46
C ALA A 82 3.50 7.52 -6.79
N GLY A 83 2.53 6.76 -7.30
CA GLY A 83 2.24 5.40 -6.82
C GLY A 83 3.44 4.46 -7.04
N TYR A 84 4.04 4.48 -8.22
CA TYR A 84 5.24 3.67 -8.51
C TYR A 84 6.43 4.04 -7.63
N ALA A 85 6.68 5.32 -7.41
CA ALA A 85 7.75 5.79 -6.53
C ALA A 85 7.50 5.36 -5.07
N ALA A 86 6.26 5.45 -4.58
CA ALA A 86 5.89 4.97 -3.26
C ALA A 86 6.07 3.45 -3.12
N ASP A 87 5.61 2.67 -4.10
CA ASP A 87 5.74 1.20 -4.12
C ASP A 87 7.22 0.76 -4.13
N LEU A 88 8.12 1.50 -4.81
CA LEU A 88 9.56 1.24 -4.78
C LEU A 88 10.15 1.45 -3.38
N MET A 89 9.72 2.49 -2.66
CA MET A 89 10.13 2.75 -1.28
C MET A 89 9.59 1.69 -0.31
N ASP A 90 8.36 1.20 -0.52
CA ASP A 90 7.74 0.18 0.32
C ASP A 90 8.50 -1.16 0.24
N VAL A 91 9.03 -1.50 -0.94
CA VAL A 91 9.92 -2.67 -1.11
C VAL A 91 11.21 -2.52 -0.31
N TYR A 92 11.80 -1.32 -0.26
CA TYR A 92 12.97 -1.07 0.58
C TYR A 92 12.67 -1.28 2.07
N GLN A 93 11.55 -0.79 2.59
CA GLN A 93 11.25 -0.83 4.03
C GLN A 93 11.30 -2.26 4.62
N LEU A 94 11.07 -3.29 3.80
CA LEU A 94 11.04 -4.68 4.25
C LEU A 94 12.34 -5.48 3.97
N TYR A 95 13.18 -5.03 3.03
CA TYR A 95 14.38 -5.78 2.62
C TYR A 95 15.67 -4.96 2.56
N SER A 96 15.61 -3.65 2.82
CA SER A 96 16.75 -2.74 2.73
C SER A 96 17.44 -2.72 1.35
N ASP A 97 16.69 -2.94 0.25
CA ASP A 97 17.22 -2.84 -1.11
C ASP A 97 17.41 -1.37 -1.51
N LEU A 98 18.61 -0.85 -1.26
CA LEU A 98 18.96 0.56 -1.45
C LEU A 98 18.77 1.06 -2.89
N ASN A 99 18.86 0.17 -3.89
CA ASN A 99 18.69 0.56 -5.29
C ASN A 99 17.23 0.93 -5.60
N PHE A 100 16.25 0.21 -5.04
CA PHE A 100 14.84 0.60 -5.19
C PHE A 100 14.53 1.87 -4.39
N LEU A 101 15.12 2.01 -3.20
CA LEU A 101 15.00 3.22 -2.39
C LEU A 101 15.47 4.46 -3.15
N GLU A 102 16.69 4.45 -3.65
CA GLU A 102 17.31 5.57 -4.37
C GLU A 102 16.43 6.00 -5.54
N LYS A 103 16.02 5.05 -6.39
CA LYS A 103 15.13 5.32 -7.52
C LYS A 103 13.76 5.84 -7.12
N GLY A 104 13.20 5.33 -6.03
CA GLY A 104 11.93 5.80 -5.48
C GLY A 104 12.04 7.25 -5.01
N VAL A 105 13.07 7.57 -4.21
CA VAL A 105 13.29 8.91 -3.65
C VAL A 105 13.62 9.93 -4.73
N ASP A 106 14.51 9.60 -5.67
CA ASP A 106 14.84 10.47 -6.80
C ASP A 106 13.59 10.79 -7.62
N ALA A 107 12.79 9.76 -7.94
CA ALA A 107 11.54 9.96 -8.66
C ALA A 107 10.53 10.80 -7.87
N ALA A 108 10.47 10.63 -6.55
CA ALA A 108 9.56 11.39 -5.70
C ALA A 108 9.87 12.88 -5.77
N TYR A 109 11.13 13.26 -5.59
CA TYR A 109 11.53 14.66 -5.67
C TYR A 109 11.38 15.19 -7.11
N ASP A 110 11.70 14.42 -8.14
CA ASP A 110 11.41 14.79 -9.53
C ASP A 110 9.92 15.13 -9.80
N ILE A 111 9.01 14.45 -9.08
CA ILE A 111 7.56 14.68 -9.16
C ILE A 111 7.13 15.89 -8.32
N LEU A 112 7.70 16.04 -7.11
CA LEU A 112 7.30 17.04 -6.13
C LEU A 112 7.99 18.41 -6.34
N THR A 113 9.11 18.48 -7.06
CA THR A 113 9.84 19.73 -7.37
C THR A 113 9.98 19.96 -8.87
N PRO A 114 8.85 20.18 -9.60
CA PRO A 114 8.89 20.32 -11.04
C PRO A 114 9.84 21.47 -11.43
N TRP A 115 10.69 21.20 -12.43
CA TRP A 115 11.69 22.14 -12.96
C TRP A 115 12.82 22.50 -11.99
N GLY A 116 13.08 21.68 -10.95
CA GLY A 116 14.15 21.93 -9.99
C GLY A 116 13.83 23.08 -9.03
N SER A 117 12.54 23.28 -8.73
CA SER A 117 12.09 24.23 -7.70
C SER A 117 12.64 23.84 -6.33
N ASP A 118 13.11 24.82 -5.55
CA ASP A 118 13.51 24.61 -4.15
C ASP A 118 12.31 24.36 -3.20
N LYS A 119 11.08 24.38 -3.73
CA LYS A 119 9.84 24.17 -2.97
C LYS A 119 9.09 22.96 -3.49
N LEU A 120 8.59 22.15 -2.56
CA LEU A 120 7.67 21.06 -2.87
C LEU A 120 6.32 21.62 -3.31
N VAL A 121 5.72 20.96 -4.31
CA VAL A 121 4.37 21.25 -4.78
C VAL A 121 3.55 19.97 -4.78
N LEU A 122 2.24 20.11 -4.60
CA LEU A 122 1.30 19.01 -4.74
C LEU A 122 0.90 18.88 -6.21
N PRO A 123 1.37 17.85 -6.94
CA PRO A 123 1.02 17.69 -8.35
C PRO A 123 -0.47 17.33 -8.53
N CYS A 124 -1.04 16.61 -7.57
CA CYS A 124 -2.45 16.24 -7.51
C CYS A 124 -2.86 15.89 -6.08
N ARG A 125 -4.18 15.78 -5.85
CA ARG A 125 -4.79 15.45 -4.54
C ARG A 125 -5.26 14.01 -4.53
N THR A 126 -4.32 13.08 -4.42
CA THR A 126 -4.60 11.64 -4.57
C THR A 126 -3.93 10.83 -3.44
N PRO A 127 -4.44 9.62 -3.15
CA PRO A 127 -3.83 8.75 -2.15
C PRO A 127 -2.39 8.36 -2.48
N ASN A 128 -2.04 8.23 -3.77
CA ASN A 128 -0.67 7.94 -4.19
C ASN A 128 0.31 9.06 -3.81
N VAL A 129 -0.07 10.33 -4.02
CA VAL A 129 0.76 11.47 -3.60
C VAL A 129 0.86 11.53 -2.08
N CYS A 130 -0.23 11.24 -1.36
CA CYS A 130 -0.19 11.15 0.10
C CYS A 130 0.80 10.08 0.58
N ARG A 131 0.76 8.87 -0.02
CA ARG A 131 1.70 7.78 0.28
C ARG A 131 3.14 8.18 -0.03
N LEU A 132 3.38 8.80 -1.19
CA LEU A 132 4.69 9.31 -1.60
C LEU A 132 5.26 10.27 -0.56
N LEU A 133 4.47 11.25 -0.12
CA LEU A 133 4.88 12.23 0.89
C LEU A 133 5.16 11.58 2.25
N CYS A 134 4.33 10.63 2.69
CA CYS A 134 4.56 9.91 3.93
C CYS A 134 5.88 9.12 3.89
N ASN A 135 6.14 8.42 2.78
CA ASN A 135 7.38 7.68 2.61
C ASN A 135 8.60 8.61 2.51
N CYS A 136 8.50 9.75 1.84
CA CYS A 136 9.58 10.75 1.81
C CYS A 136 9.87 11.28 3.22
N TYR A 137 8.85 11.63 3.99
CA TYR A 137 9.01 12.04 5.40
C TYR A 137 9.73 10.96 6.21
N TYR A 138 9.26 9.72 6.13
CA TYR A 138 9.85 8.59 6.88
C TYR A 138 11.33 8.37 6.54
N LEU A 139 11.67 8.39 5.24
CA LEU A 139 12.98 7.99 4.74
C LEU A 139 14.02 9.11 4.79
N THR A 140 13.59 10.37 4.70
CA THR A 140 14.49 11.53 4.57
C THR A 140 14.42 12.49 5.75
N GLY A 141 13.36 12.43 6.57
CA GLY A 141 13.09 13.41 7.62
C GLY A 141 12.62 14.76 7.12
N ASP A 142 12.24 14.88 5.84
CA ASP A 142 11.74 16.11 5.25
C ASP A 142 10.36 16.49 5.82
N ALA A 143 10.38 17.39 6.80
CA ALA A 143 9.18 17.86 7.50
C ALA A 143 8.17 18.58 6.58
N GLU A 144 8.58 19.10 5.42
CA GLU A 144 7.63 19.68 4.47
C GLU A 144 6.75 18.60 3.84
N CYS A 145 7.30 17.41 3.56
CA CYS A 145 6.54 16.25 3.12
C CYS A 145 5.45 15.87 4.13
N GLY A 146 5.78 15.80 5.43
CA GLY A 146 4.83 15.49 6.50
C GLY A 146 3.69 16.51 6.58
N LYS A 147 4.01 17.81 6.50
CA LYS A 147 3.01 18.90 6.48
C LYS A 147 2.07 18.82 5.27
N LEU A 148 2.60 18.50 4.09
CA LEU A 148 1.80 18.36 2.88
C LEU A 148 0.90 17.11 2.93
N ALA A 149 1.40 15.99 3.44
CA ALA A 149 0.61 14.78 3.67
C ALA A 149 -0.56 15.06 4.64
N GLY A 150 -0.30 15.76 5.74
CA GLY A 150 -1.34 16.13 6.71
C GLY A 150 -2.45 16.99 6.10
N LYS A 151 -2.09 17.97 5.24
CA LYS A 151 -3.09 18.75 4.50
C LYS A 151 -3.96 17.86 3.60
N LEU A 152 -3.35 16.93 2.85
CA LEU A 152 -4.08 16.01 1.98
C LEU A 152 -5.03 15.12 2.77
N VAL A 153 -4.60 14.55 3.90
CA VAL A 153 -5.44 13.71 4.76
C VAL A 153 -6.63 14.50 5.29
N MET A 154 -6.42 15.72 5.78
CA MET A 154 -7.52 16.55 6.30
C MET A 154 -8.52 16.95 5.22
N GLU A 155 -8.04 17.29 4.01
CA GLU A 155 -8.89 17.52 2.84
C GLU A 155 -9.71 16.25 2.52
N ALA A 156 -9.06 15.08 2.43
CA ALA A 156 -9.70 13.80 2.12
C ALA A 156 -10.78 13.40 3.14
N LEU A 157 -10.50 13.56 4.44
CA LEU A 157 -11.47 13.30 5.52
C LEU A 157 -12.70 14.21 5.39
N GLY A 158 -12.50 15.48 5.02
CA GLY A 158 -13.58 16.43 4.73
C GLY A 158 -14.50 15.95 3.61
N TYR A 159 -13.94 15.49 2.49
CA TYR A 159 -14.71 14.96 1.36
C TYR A 159 -15.48 13.68 1.74
N MET A 160 -14.85 12.76 2.48
CA MET A 160 -15.46 11.48 2.87
C MET A 160 -16.65 11.63 3.82
N ARG A 161 -16.72 12.72 4.61
CA ARG A 161 -17.89 13.04 5.43
C ARG A 161 -19.12 13.40 4.58
N GLY A 162 -18.91 13.93 3.38
CA GLY A 162 -19.96 14.21 2.40
C GLY A 162 -20.56 12.97 1.73
N GLY A 163 -20.03 11.76 2.02
CA GLY A 163 -20.49 10.50 1.44
C GLY A 163 -19.83 10.13 0.10
N ASP A 164 -19.18 11.10 -0.55
CA ASP A 164 -18.62 11.02 -1.89
C ASP A 164 -17.12 10.65 -1.82
N CYS A 165 -16.79 9.39 -2.11
CA CYS A 165 -15.41 8.92 -2.25
C CYS A 165 -15.39 7.52 -2.89
N ASP A 166 -15.26 7.48 -4.22
CA ASP A 166 -15.14 6.24 -4.98
C ASP A 166 -13.82 5.49 -4.67
N ASP A 167 -12.79 6.23 -4.25
CA ASP A 167 -11.45 5.72 -3.93
C ASP A 167 -11.22 5.48 -2.43
N LEU A 168 -12.28 5.22 -1.66
CA LEU A 168 -12.19 5.09 -0.20
C LEU A 168 -11.16 4.05 0.25
N LEU A 169 -11.02 2.93 -0.47
CA LEU A 169 -10.02 1.90 -0.12
C LEU A 169 -8.59 2.42 -0.29
N ALA A 170 -8.28 3.08 -1.40
CA ALA A 170 -6.95 3.62 -1.63
C ALA A 170 -6.60 4.75 -0.65
N TRP A 171 -7.59 5.60 -0.32
CA TRP A 171 -7.42 6.61 0.71
C TRP A 171 -7.28 6.03 2.12
N TRP A 172 -7.98 4.94 2.42
CA TRP A 172 -7.85 4.26 3.71
C TRP A 172 -6.40 3.84 3.97
N ASP A 173 -5.75 3.23 2.98
CA ASP A 173 -4.35 2.81 3.10
C ASP A 173 -3.41 4.01 3.30
N ALA A 174 -3.64 5.10 2.55
CA ALA A 174 -2.87 6.34 2.70
C ALA A 174 -3.06 7.01 4.08
N ILE A 175 -4.28 7.01 4.62
CA ILE A 175 -4.59 7.57 5.93
C ILE A 175 -3.94 6.73 7.04
N CYS A 176 -4.01 5.40 6.96
CA CYS A 176 -3.34 4.53 7.92
C CYS A 176 -1.82 4.74 7.91
N LEU A 177 -1.21 4.81 6.71
CA LEU A 177 0.22 5.11 6.59
C LEU A 177 0.58 6.47 7.19
N TYR A 178 -0.21 7.51 6.88
CA TYR A 178 0.00 8.84 7.44
C TYR A 178 -0.06 8.84 8.96
N GLU A 179 -1.08 8.21 9.56
CA GLU A 179 -1.23 8.13 11.00
C GLU A 179 -0.02 7.44 11.64
N ASP A 180 0.39 6.28 11.11
CA ASP A 180 1.47 5.47 11.65
C ASP A 180 2.84 6.18 11.55
N VAL A 181 3.09 6.90 10.45
CA VAL A 181 4.41 7.49 10.13
C VAL A 181 4.54 8.96 10.55
N VAL A 182 3.57 9.79 10.18
CA VAL A 182 3.62 11.25 10.34
C VAL A 182 2.80 11.68 11.55
N GLY A 183 1.60 11.12 11.70
CA GLY A 183 0.66 11.48 12.76
C GLY A 183 1.20 11.22 14.16
N THR A 184 1.96 10.14 14.33
CA THR A 184 2.65 9.81 15.59
C THR A 184 3.72 10.83 16.01
N MET A 185 4.30 11.57 15.06
CA MET A 185 5.42 12.50 15.31
C MET A 185 5.00 13.96 15.28
N GLU A 186 4.14 14.35 14.32
CA GLU A 186 3.86 15.76 14.01
C GLU A 186 2.56 16.30 14.64
N LEU A 187 1.58 15.44 14.94
CA LEU A 187 0.27 15.90 15.40
C LEU A 187 0.23 16.14 16.91
N SER A 188 -0.51 17.17 17.31
CA SER A 188 -0.91 17.40 18.70
C SER A 188 -1.84 16.28 19.20
N MET A 189 -2.05 16.19 20.52
CA MET A 189 -2.93 15.18 21.09
C MET A 189 -4.37 15.28 20.58
N GLU A 190 -4.90 16.51 20.47
CA GLU A 190 -6.26 16.77 19.97
C GLU A 190 -6.43 16.32 18.52
N GLU A 191 -5.42 16.60 17.67
CA GLU A 191 -5.45 16.18 16.27
C GLU A 191 -5.35 14.66 16.10
N ARG A 192 -4.58 13.98 16.97
CA ARG A 192 -4.51 12.51 16.98
C ARG A 192 -5.83 11.89 17.40
N GLU A 193 -6.48 12.45 18.42
CA GLU A 193 -7.80 11.99 18.87
C GLU A 193 -8.83 12.13 17.74
N TYR A 194 -8.89 13.30 17.11
CA TYR A 194 -9.75 13.55 15.96
C TYR A 194 -9.50 12.57 14.80
N LEU A 195 -8.23 12.32 14.46
CA LEU A 195 -7.86 11.37 13.41
C LEU A 195 -8.28 9.94 13.77
N GLY A 196 -8.11 9.53 15.02
CA GLY A 196 -8.53 8.23 15.54
C GLY A 196 -10.05 8.02 15.51
N GLU A 197 -10.83 9.07 15.82
CA GLU A 197 -12.28 9.05 15.68
C GLU A 197 -12.71 8.88 14.21
N GLU A 198 -12.12 9.65 13.30
CA GLU A 198 -12.41 9.54 11.86
C GLU A 198 -12.01 8.16 11.31
N ARG A 199 -10.87 7.62 11.74
CA ARG A 199 -10.44 6.26 11.38
C ARG A 199 -11.44 5.22 11.85
N THR A 200 -11.90 5.32 13.10
CA THR A 200 -12.91 4.40 13.66
C THR A 200 -14.20 4.45 12.84
N ARG A 201 -14.66 5.66 12.50
CA ARG A 201 -15.85 5.88 11.65
C ARG A 201 -15.68 5.24 10.27
N LEU A 202 -14.56 5.48 9.60
CA LEU A 202 -14.31 4.99 8.25
C LEU A 202 -14.08 3.48 8.19
N SER A 203 -13.49 2.89 9.23
CA SER A 203 -13.16 1.45 9.30
C SER A 203 -14.36 0.53 9.03
N VAL A 204 -15.56 0.93 9.48
CA VAL A 204 -16.80 0.17 9.26
C VAL A 204 -17.15 0.14 7.77
N ARG A 205 -17.10 1.30 7.09
CA ARG A 205 -17.40 1.41 5.67
C ARG A 205 -16.35 0.71 4.82
N VAL A 206 -15.07 0.85 5.16
CA VAL A 206 -13.95 0.15 4.50
C VAL A 206 -14.15 -1.36 4.59
N LYS A 207 -14.42 -1.90 5.78
CA LYS A 207 -14.66 -3.33 5.97
C LYS A 207 -15.85 -3.84 5.14
N GLN A 208 -16.91 -3.04 5.02
CA GLN A 208 -18.05 -3.38 4.15
C GLN A 208 -17.67 -3.41 2.67
N LEU A 209 -16.89 -2.45 2.18
CA LEU A 209 -16.41 -2.42 0.80
C LEU A 209 -15.47 -3.59 0.49
N GLU A 210 -14.51 -3.87 1.38
CA GLU A 210 -13.63 -5.03 1.27
C GLU A 210 -14.43 -6.34 1.20
N ASN A 211 -15.43 -6.52 2.07
CA ASN A 211 -16.29 -7.71 2.06
C ASN A 211 -17.05 -7.86 0.75
N LYS A 212 -17.67 -6.77 0.25
CA LYS A 212 -18.35 -6.77 -1.05
C LYS A 212 -17.40 -7.16 -2.18
N LYS A 213 -16.16 -6.68 -2.14
CA LYS A 213 -15.15 -6.98 -3.16
C LYS A 213 -14.72 -8.44 -3.13
N ILE A 214 -14.54 -9.01 -1.94
CA ILE A 214 -14.26 -10.44 -1.76
C ILE A 214 -15.44 -11.29 -2.22
N GLU A 215 -16.66 -10.94 -1.83
CA GLU A 215 -17.89 -11.66 -2.24
C GLU A 215 -18.06 -11.66 -3.76
N TYR A 216 -17.87 -10.50 -4.40
CA TYR A 216 -17.89 -10.38 -5.84
C TYR A 216 -16.82 -11.29 -6.49
N PHE A 217 -15.58 -11.27 -5.99
CA PHE A 217 -14.51 -12.12 -6.48
C PHE A 217 -14.82 -13.62 -6.32
N GLN A 218 -15.49 -14.03 -5.23
CA GLN A 218 -15.88 -15.42 -5.01
C GLN A 218 -16.95 -15.91 -5.99
N GLN A 219 -17.80 -15.02 -6.50
CA GLN A 219 -18.87 -15.34 -7.44
C GLN A 219 -18.40 -15.47 -8.90
N LEU A 220 -17.17 -15.02 -9.21
CA LEU A 220 -16.62 -15.12 -10.55
C LEU A 220 -16.26 -16.57 -10.91
N GLU A 221 -16.69 -16.99 -12.10
CA GLU A 221 -16.44 -18.34 -12.65
C GLU A 221 -14.94 -18.54 -12.96
N ASP A 222 -14.30 -17.54 -13.56
CA ASP A 222 -12.85 -17.49 -13.73
C ASP A 222 -12.25 -16.47 -12.77
N ARG A 223 -11.39 -16.95 -11.85
CA ARG A 223 -10.71 -16.13 -10.83
C ARG A 223 -9.30 -15.73 -11.24
N ASN A 224 -8.78 -16.29 -12.32
CA ASN A 224 -7.39 -16.12 -12.73
C ASN A 224 -7.18 -14.88 -13.61
N ASP A 225 -8.24 -14.33 -14.22
CA ASP A 225 -8.18 -13.17 -15.11
C ASP A 225 -9.15 -12.05 -14.68
N THR A 226 -9.09 -11.69 -13.40
CA THR A 226 -10.00 -10.68 -12.85
C THR A 226 -9.23 -9.42 -12.47
N CYS A 227 -9.76 -8.26 -12.88
CA CYS A 227 -9.18 -6.95 -12.56
C CYS A 227 -9.13 -6.66 -11.05
N CYS A 228 -9.91 -7.38 -10.24
CA CYS A 228 -9.97 -7.23 -8.78
C CYS A 228 -9.02 -8.18 -8.02
N LEU A 229 -8.39 -9.15 -8.69
CA LEU A 229 -7.48 -10.11 -8.07
C LEU A 229 -6.36 -9.46 -7.22
N PRO A 230 -5.64 -8.42 -7.70
CA PRO A 230 -4.54 -7.83 -6.93
C PRO A 230 -5.01 -7.20 -5.61
N GLU A 231 -6.13 -6.47 -5.66
CA GLU A 231 -6.68 -5.80 -4.48
C GLU A 231 -7.29 -6.80 -3.49
N VAL A 232 -7.96 -7.85 -3.98
CA VAL A 232 -8.47 -8.93 -3.12
C VAL A 232 -7.32 -9.67 -2.45
N PHE A 233 -6.21 -9.89 -3.17
CA PHE A 233 -5.02 -10.49 -2.58
C PHE A 233 -4.45 -9.64 -1.44
N ASP A 234 -4.27 -8.34 -1.64
CA ASP A 234 -3.81 -7.44 -0.58
C ASP A 234 -4.73 -7.49 0.65
N ILE A 235 -6.05 -7.33 0.46
CA ILE A 235 -7.04 -7.37 1.55
C ILE A 235 -6.94 -8.68 2.33
N LEU A 236 -6.89 -9.82 1.63
CA LEU A 236 -6.82 -11.13 2.28
C LEU A 236 -5.48 -11.36 3.00
N ALA A 237 -4.37 -10.85 2.44
CA ALA A 237 -3.07 -10.91 3.08
C ALA A 237 -3.07 -10.10 4.40
N ARG A 238 -3.60 -8.86 4.38
CA ARG A 238 -3.73 -8.03 5.59
C ARG A 238 -4.57 -8.71 6.66
N ARG A 239 -5.73 -9.29 6.29
CA ARG A 239 -6.58 -10.04 7.23
C ARG A 239 -5.94 -11.31 7.77
N ALA A 240 -5.16 -12.02 6.95
CA ALA A 240 -4.40 -13.18 7.39
C ALA A 240 -3.34 -12.78 8.41
N PHE A 241 -2.60 -11.70 8.13
CA PHE A 241 -1.61 -11.15 9.06
C PHE A 241 -2.23 -10.75 10.40
N ASP A 242 -3.35 -10.01 10.40
CA ASP A 242 -4.07 -9.64 11.63
C ASP A 242 -4.54 -10.86 12.43
N THR A 243 -4.97 -11.91 11.73
CA THR A 243 -5.41 -13.16 12.36
C THR A 243 -4.23 -13.88 13.02
N CYS A 244 -3.09 -13.97 12.34
CA CYS A 244 -1.86 -14.52 12.90
C CYS A 244 -1.40 -13.70 14.11
N TYR A 245 -1.38 -12.37 13.98
CA TYR A 245 -1.01 -11.46 15.06
C TYR A 245 -1.83 -11.71 16.33
N ARG A 246 -3.17 -11.71 16.21
CA ARG A 246 -4.08 -11.95 17.34
C ARG A 246 -4.00 -13.36 17.91
N PHE A 247 -3.63 -14.35 17.10
CA PHE A 247 -3.50 -15.73 17.55
C PHE A 247 -2.23 -15.88 18.39
N TYR A 248 -1.09 -15.40 17.89
CA TYR A 248 0.20 -15.61 18.55
C TYR A 248 0.53 -14.60 19.65
N GLU A 249 -0.03 -13.39 19.63
CA GLU A 249 0.12 -12.44 20.75
C GLU A 249 -0.67 -12.87 21.99
N LYS A 250 -1.72 -13.70 21.83
CA LYS A 250 -2.47 -14.27 22.97
C LYS A 250 -1.79 -15.49 23.61
N GLU A 251 -0.74 -16.01 22.99
CA GLU A 251 0.02 -17.17 23.49
C GLU A 251 1.35 -16.77 24.17
N LEU A 252 1.63 -15.47 24.29
CA LEU A 252 2.75 -14.87 25.02
C LEU A 252 2.27 -14.21 26.31
#